data_AF-A0A183G6R2-F1
#
_entry.id   AF-A0A183G6R2-F1
#
_cell.length_a   1.000
_cell.length_b   1.000
_cell.length_c   1.000
_cell.angle_alpha   90.00
_cell.angle_beta   90.00
_cell.angle_gamma   90.00
#
_symmetry.space_group_name_H-M   'P 1'
#
loop_
_entity.id
_entity.type
_entity.pdbx_description
1 polymer ?
#
loop_
_entity_poly.entity_id
_entity_poly.type
_entity_poly.pdbx_seq_one_letter_code
_entity_poly.pdbx_strand_id
1 'polypeptide(L)'
;MLACKDKDDLELQVRAWCDRLAMFGLNLNVKKTEYLTTDVNESGSIKIDDTVLARTSVFKYLGSAIASGGGLMVEVNSRVSAAWYKWRSLTGILCDRKIPDQLKSKIYRVVVQPVAMCGAECWPATEEAETRLGVMETKKLRWMAGITRMYHIQKDAGRSSVSRR
;
A
#
# COMPACT_ATOMS: atom_id res chain seq x y z
N MET A 1 9.01 -5.06 -17.31
CA MET A 1 8.87 -3.59 -17.21
C MET A 1 9.92 -3.01 -18.14
N LEU A 2 9.51 -2.17 -19.09
CA LEU A 2 10.44 -1.40 -19.93
C LEU A 2 10.64 -0.04 -19.26
N ALA A 3 11.88 0.46 -19.26
CA ALA A 3 12.24 1.74 -18.69
C ALA A 3 13.28 2.39 -19.60
N CYS A 4 13.01 3.61 -20.03
CA CYS A 4 13.85 4.39 -20.93
C CYS A 4 14.00 5.81 -20.37
N LYS A 5 15.06 6.50 -20.79
CA LYS A 5 15.26 7.92 -20.44
C LYS A 5 14.37 8.83 -21.27
N ASP A 6 14.16 8.46 -22.53
CA ASP A 6 13.45 9.27 -23.51
C ASP A 6 12.19 8.54 -23.98
N LYS A 7 11.11 9.30 -24.16
CA LYS A 7 9.84 8.77 -24.66
C LYS A 7 9.96 8.05 -26.00
N ASP A 8 10.73 8.61 -26.93
CA ASP A 8 10.87 8.04 -28.27
C ASP A 8 11.56 6.66 -28.22
N ASP A 9 12.56 6.50 -27.34
CA ASP A 9 13.19 5.20 -27.09
C ASP A 9 12.20 4.22 -26.44
N LEU A 10 11.37 4.68 -25.49
CA LEU A 10 10.33 3.84 -24.91
C LEU A 10 9.33 3.35 -25.97
N GLU A 11 8.91 4.23 -26.88
CA GLU A 11 7.99 3.88 -27.96
C GLU A 11 8.61 2.86 -28.92
N LEU A 12 9.89 3.01 -29.28
CA LEU A 12 10.64 2.03 -30.08
C LEU A 12 10.75 0.68 -29.37
N GLN A 13 11.11 0.67 -28.08
CA GLN A 13 11.25 -0.57 -27.32
C GLN A 13 9.91 -1.31 -27.14
N VAL A 14 8.82 -0.56 -26.92
CA VAL A 14 7.48 -1.13 -26.81
C VAL A 14 7.06 -1.78 -28.14
N ARG A 15 7.33 -1.15 -29.29
CA ARG A 15 7.07 -1.75 -30.61
C ARG A 15 7.89 -3.00 -30.86
N ALA A 16 9.21 -2.95 -30.61
CA ALA A 16 10.08 -4.12 -30.73
C ALA A 16 9.65 -5.27 -29.81
N TRP A 17 9.10 -4.95 -28.63
CA TRP A 17 8.54 -5.94 -27.72
C TRP A 17 7.25 -6.55 -28.26
N CYS A 18 6.35 -5.76 -28.85
CA CYS A 18 5.15 -6.27 -29.52
C CYS A 18 5.50 -7.22 -30.66
N ASP A 19 6.44 -6.85 -31.54
CA ASP A 19 6.90 -7.70 -32.65
C ASP A 19 7.45 -9.03 -32.13
N ARG A 20 8.29 -8.96 -31.08
CA ARG A 20 8.85 -10.16 -30.45
C ARG A 20 7.77 -11.05 -29.83
N LEU A 21 6.77 -10.47 -29.16
CA LEU A 21 5.65 -11.24 -28.62
C LEU A 21 4.86 -11.94 -29.73
N ALA A 22 4.60 -11.25 -30.84
CA ALA A 22 3.87 -11.78 -31.98
C ALA A 22 4.60 -12.98 -32.61
N MET A 23 5.94 -12.98 -32.65
CA MET A 23 6.73 -14.14 -33.10
C MET A 23 6.47 -15.41 -32.27
N PHE A 24 6.07 -15.28 -31.00
CA PHE A 24 5.71 -16.39 -30.12
C PHE A 24 4.19 -16.60 -30.02
N GLY A 25 3.39 -15.95 -30.85
CA GLY A 25 1.92 -16.04 -30.81
C GLY A 25 1.28 -15.33 -29.61
N LEU A 26 1.99 -14.41 -28.96
CA LEU A 26 1.49 -13.61 -27.85
C LEU A 26 1.14 -12.19 -28.34
N ASN A 27 0.06 -11.63 -27.81
CA ASN A 27 -0.37 -10.26 -28.10
C ASN A 27 -0.36 -9.42 -26.83
N LEU A 28 0.14 -8.19 -26.94
CA LEU A 28 0.12 -7.24 -25.83
C LEU A 28 -1.32 -6.78 -25.55
N ASN A 29 -1.74 -6.83 -24.28
CA ASN A 29 -3.02 -6.29 -23.89
C ASN A 29 -2.93 -4.77 -23.68
N VAL A 30 -3.08 -4.02 -24.76
CA VAL A 30 -2.99 -2.55 -24.78
C VAL A 30 -3.91 -1.90 -23.74
N LYS A 31 -5.09 -2.47 -23.46
CA LYS A 31 -6.05 -1.95 -22.47
C LYS A 31 -5.54 -2.06 -21.01
N LYS A 32 -4.66 -3.02 -20.73
CA LYS A 32 -4.03 -3.20 -19.41
C LYS A 32 -2.64 -2.58 -19.33
N THR A 33 -2.09 -2.15 -20.45
CA THR A 33 -0.76 -1.55 -20.52
C THR A 33 -0.88 -0.05 -20.29
N GLU A 34 -0.14 0.43 -19.30
CA GLU A 34 -0.05 1.84 -18.97
C GLU A 34 1.43 2.25 -19.04
N TYR A 35 1.68 3.54 -19.22
CA TYR A 35 3.01 4.11 -19.05
C TYR A 35 3.00 5.18 -17.97
N LEU A 36 4.15 5.37 -17.34
CA LEU A 36 4.40 6.35 -16.30
C LEU A 36 5.72 7.04 -16.62
N THR A 37 5.76 8.35 -16.43
CA THR A 37 6.97 9.17 -16.58
C THR A 37 7.18 9.98 -15.31
N THR A 38 8.44 10.19 -14.96
CA THR A 38 8.84 11.04 -13.85
C THR A 38 8.91 12.51 -14.23
N ASP A 39 8.97 12.82 -15.53
CA ASP A 39 8.96 14.19 -16.01
C ASP A 39 7.51 14.71 -16.13
N VAL A 40 7.23 15.75 -15.36
CA VAL A 40 5.92 16.40 -15.30
C VAL A 40 5.68 17.25 -16.54
N ASN A 41 6.74 17.72 -17.20
CA ASN A 41 6.69 18.56 -18.39
C ASN A 41 6.69 17.76 -19.69
N GLU A 42 7.02 16.47 -19.62
CA GLU A 42 7.01 15.60 -20.78
C GLU A 42 5.58 15.48 -21.32
N SER A 43 5.39 15.98 -22.54
CA SER A 43 4.09 16.10 -23.20
C SER A 43 3.95 15.08 -24.33
N GLY A 44 2.71 14.77 -24.69
CA GLY A 44 2.36 13.82 -25.74
C GLY A 44 2.02 12.41 -25.23
N SER A 45 1.64 11.57 -26.17
CA SER A 45 1.19 10.19 -25.96
C SER A 45 2.15 9.19 -26.59
N ILE A 46 2.23 8.00 -26.00
CA ILE A 46 2.90 6.83 -26.60
C ILE A 46 1.82 6.01 -27.33
N LYS A 47 2.10 5.58 -28.56
CA LYS A 47 1.15 4.80 -29.37
C LYS A 47 1.73 3.44 -29.74
N ILE A 48 0.85 2.43 -29.70
CA ILE A 48 1.09 1.10 -30.25
C ILE A 48 -0.02 0.83 -31.26
N ASP A 49 0.33 0.56 -32.52
CA ASP A 49 -0.63 0.26 -33.60
C ASP A 49 -1.81 1.26 -33.62
N ASP A 50 -1.49 2.55 -33.65
CA ASP A 50 -2.41 3.70 -33.59
C ASP A 50 -3.26 3.84 -32.31
N THR A 51 -3.11 2.91 -31.35
CA THR A 51 -3.77 2.97 -30.06
C THR A 51 -2.90 3.70 -29.04
N VAL A 52 -3.46 4.74 -28.44
CA VAL A 52 -2.79 5.51 -27.37
C VAL A 52 -2.75 4.70 -26.08
N LEU A 53 -1.56 4.53 -25.51
CA LEU A 53 -1.40 3.97 -24.17
C LEU A 53 -1.91 4.94 -23.10
N ALA A 54 -2.50 4.40 -22.04
CA ALA A 54 -2.91 5.21 -20.90
C ALA A 54 -1.69 5.69 -20.10
N ARG A 55 -1.58 7.01 -19.89
CA ARG A 55 -0.62 7.60 -18.95
C ARG A 55 -1.19 7.53 -17.54
N THR A 56 -0.41 7.06 -16.56
CA THR A 56 -0.81 7.05 -15.14
C THR A 56 0.18 7.83 -14.27
N SER A 57 -0.32 8.42 -13.19
CA SER A 57 0.49 9.04 -12.14
C SER A 57 0.88 8.07 -11.02
N VAL A 58 0.16 6.94 -10.91
CA VAL A 58 0.45 5.88 -9.96
C VAL A 58 0.31 4.53 -10.66
N PHE A 59 1.42 3.83 -10.81
CA PHE A 59 1.47 2.51 -11.42
C PHE A 59 1.54 1.42 -10.35
N LYS A 60 0.72 0.38 -10.47
CA LYS A 60 0.77 -0.78 -9.57
C LYS A 60 1.61 -1.88 -10.19
N TYR A 61 2.73 -2.22 -9.57
CA TYR A 61 3.61 -3.31 -10.00
C TYR A 61 3.81 -4.32 -8.87
N LEU A 62 3.39 -5.57 -9.10
CA LEU A 62 3.50 -6.67 -8.13
C LEU A 62 2.97 -6.31 -6.72
N GLY A 63 1.95 -5.46 -6.65
CA GLY A 63 1.35 -4.99 -5.38
C GLY A 63 2.03 -3.77 -4.75
N SER A 64 3.17 -3.32 -5.26
CA SER A 64 3.79 -2.03 -4.93
C SER A 64 3.17 -0.91 -5.78
N ALA A 65 3.11 0.31 -5.23
CA ALA A 65 2.57 1.48 -5.91
C ALA A 65 3.69 2.49 -6.18
N ILE A 66 3.97 2.72 -7.45
CA ILE A 66 5.03 3.61 -7.92
C ILE A 66 4.39 4.91 -8.38
N ALA A 67 4.76 6.03 -7.76
CA ALA A 67 4.27 7.35 -8.12
C ALA A 67 5.20 8.03 -9.14
N SER A 68 4.63 8.81 -10.06
CA SER A 68 5.40 9.57 -11.06
C SER A 68 6.41 10.52 -10.41
N GLY A 69 6.03 11.19 -9.32
CA GLY A 69 6.94 12.07 -8.58
C GLY A 69 7.93 11.34 -7.66
N GLY A 70 8.03 10.01 -7.72
CA GLY A 70 8.90 9.22 -6.81
C GLY A 70 8.45 9.22 -5.34
N GLY A 71 7.24 9.70 -5.05
CA GLY A 71 6.75 9.86 -3.69
C GLY A 71 6.48 8.54 -2.99
N LEU A 72 7.36 8.16 -2.05
CA LEU A 72 7.24 6.97 -1.19
C LEU A 72 5.89 6.85 -0.49
N MET A 73 5.31 7.98 -0.08
CA MET A 73 4.08 7.99 0.71
C MET A 73 2.88 7.38 -0.02
N VAL A 74 2.89 7.31 -1.36
CA VAL A 74 1.85 6.60 -2.13
C VAL A 74 1.91 5.10 -1.83
N GLU A 75 3.10 4.52 -1.80
CA GLU A 75 3.29 3.11 -1.44
C GLU A 75 2.95 2.85 0.03
N VAL A 76 3.49 3.67 0.95
CA VAL A 76 3.23 3.53 2.38
C VAL A 76 1.73 3.56 2.68
N ASN A 77 0.99 4.50 2.07
CA ASN A 77 -0.46 4.58 2.25
C ASN A 77 -1.21 3.38 1.64
N SER A 78 -0.74 2.84 0.52
CA SER A 78 -1.27 1.61 -0.06
C SER A 78 -1.10 0.43 0.89
N ARG A 79 0.10 0.25 1.48
CA ARG A 79 0.40 -0.82 2.45
C ARG A 79 -0.38 -0.68 3.75
N VAL A 80 -0.48 0.54 4.29
CA VAL A 80 -1.31 0.83 5.46
C VAL A 80 -2.77 0.44 5.20
N SER A 81 -3.30 0.79 4.02
CA SER A 81 -4.66 0.44 3.62
C SER A 81 -4.84 -1.07 3.49
N ALA A 82 -3.95 -1.76 2.80
CA ALA A 82 -3.97 -3.23 2.67
C ALA A 82 -3.92 -3.92 4.04
N ALA A 83 -3.05 -3.46 4.93
CA ALA A 83 -2.94 -3.99 6.28
C ALA A 83 -4.22 -3.70 7.09
N TRP A 84 -4.89 -2.57 6.86
CA TRP A 84 -6.20 -2.27 7.47
C TRP A 84 -7.27 -3.24 7.01
N TYR A 85 -7.35 -3.51 5.72
CA TYR A 85 -8.28 -4.52 5.19
C TYR A 85 -8.02 -5.90 5.78
N LYS A 86 -6.74 -6.31 5.86
CA LYS A 86 -6.37 -7.59 6.44
C LYS A 86 -6.67 -7.67 7.94
N TRP A 87 -6.44 -6.59 8.69
CA TRP A 87 -6.82 -6.53 10.09
C TRP A 87 -8.34 -6.61 10.27
N ARG A 88 -9.10 -5.89 9.42
CA ARG A 88 -10.56 -5.83 9.52
C ARG A 88 -11.21 -7.19 9.28
N SER A 89 -10.69 -7.98 8.35
CA SER A 89 -11.19 -9.35 8.12
C SER A 89 -10.91 -10.32 9.27
N LEU A 90 -10.02 -9.97 10.20
CA LEU A 90 -9.67 -10.77 11.38
C LEU A 90 -10.28 -10.24 12.67
N THR A 91 -11.16 -9.24 12.62
CA THR A 91 -11.78 -8.63 13.80
C THR A 91 -12.54 -9.62 14.67
N GLY A 92 -13.18 -10.64 14.08
CA GLY A 92 -13.85 -11.71 14.84
C GLY A 92 -12.91 -12.54 15.72
N ILE A 93 -11.60 -12.51 15.46
CA ILE A 93 -10.58 -13.16 16.29
C ILE A 93 -9.84 -12.11 17.14
N LEU A 94 -9.38 -11.05 16.50
CA LEU A 94 -8.53 -10.03 17.10
C LEU A 94 -9.27 -9.15 18.13
N CYS A 95 -10.59 -9.07 18.06
CA CYS A 95 -11.41 -8.32 19.01
C CYS A 95 -12.24 -9.23 19.93
N ASP A 96 -12.13 -10.56 19.83
CA ASP A 96 -12.87 -11.48 20.69
C ASP A 96 -12.22 -11.56 22.08
N ARG A 97 -13.01 -11.27 23.12
CA ARG A 97 -12.57 -11.32 24.52
C ARG A 97 -12.29 -12.75 25.00
N LYS A 98 -12.85 -13.77 24.35
CA LYS A 98 -12.63 -15.19 24.68
C LYS A 98 -11.30 -15.72 24.20
N ILE A 99 -10.67 -15.04 23.23
CA ILE A 99 -9.40 -15.47 22.66
C ILE A 99 -8.24 -14.89 23.49
N PRO A 100 -7.25 -15.71 23.89
CA PRO A 100 -6.10 -15.23 24.63
C PRO A 100 -5.29 -14.17 23.87
N ASP A 101 -4.84 -13.13 24.57
CA ASP A 101 -4.11 -12.01 23.95
C ASP A 101 -2.77 -12.43 23.32
N GLN A 102 -2.11 -13.46 23.87
CA GLN A 102 -0.91 -14.03 23.27
C GLN A 102 -1.18 -14.59 21.85
N LEU A 103 -2.33 -15.23 21.64
CA LEU A 103 -2.72 -15.75 20.33
C LEU A 103 -3.05 -14.61 19.37
N LYS A 104 -3.81 -13.60 19.82
CA LYS A 104 -4.10 -12.40 19.01
C LYS A 104 -2.82 -11.68 18.58
N SER A 105 -1.88 -11.51 19.51
CA SER A 105 -0.58 -10.88 19.24
C SER A 105 0.21 -11.67 18.18
N LYS A 106 0.25 -13.00 18.30
CA LYS A 106 0.91 -13.86 17.31
C LYS A 106 0.23 -13.76 15.94
N ILE A 107 -1.10 -13.78 15.88
CA ILE A 107 -1.86 -13.64 14.62
C ILE A 107 -1.60 -12.26 13.99
N TYR A 108 -1.67 -11.19 14.78
CA TYR A 108 -1.37 -9.85 14.29
C TYR A 108 0.04 -9.76 13.69
N ARG A 109 1.05 -10.21 14.42
CA ARG A 109 2.46 -10.16 14.00
C ARG A 109 2.73 -11.00 12.74
N VAL A 110 2.06 -12.14 12.58
CA VAL A 110 2.32 -13.06 11.46
C VAL A 110 1.45 -12.74 10.24
N VAL A 111 0.27 -12.16 10.42
CA VAL A 111 -0.73 -12.04 9.34
C VAL A 111 -0.99 -10.60 8.92
N VAL A 112 -0.97 -9.64 9.87
CA VAL A 112 -1.31 -8.24 9.60
C VAL A 112 -0.06 -7.40 9.41
N GLN A 113 0.92 -7.55 10.29
CA GLN A 113 2.15 -6.74 10.26
C GLN A 113 2.96 -6.90 8.96
N PRO A 114 3.14 -8.11 8.39
CA PRO A 114 3.92 -8.26 7.15
C PRO A 114 3.25 -7.57 5.95
N VAL A 115 1.93 -7.42 5.95
CA VAL A 115 1.22 -6.70 4.87
C VAL A 115 1.59 -5.21 4.86
N ALA A 116 1.83 -4.63 6.04
CA ALA A 116 2.27 -3.24 6.16
C ALA A 116 3.76 -3.07 5.84
N MET A 117 4.59 -4.08 6.17
CA MET A 117 6.05 -4.02 6.05
C MET A 117 6.60 -4.57 4.72
N CYS A 118 5.77 -5.19 3.88
CA CYS A 118 6.23 -5.74 2.60
C CYS A 118 6.75 -4.63 1.68
N GLY A 119 8.03 -4.72 1.30
CA GLY A 119 8.74 -3.72 0.49
C GLY A 119 9.40 -2.62 1.32
N ALA A 120 9.24 -2.63 2.65
CA ALA A 120 9.85 -1.62 3.52
C ALA A 120 11.38 -1.69 3.55
N GLU A 121 11.97 -2.83 3.23
CA GLU A 121 13.42 -2.99 3.05
C GLU A 121 14.00 -2.11 1.92
N CYS A 122 13.16 -1.70 0.97
CA CYS A 122 13.54 -0.84 -0.15
C CYS A 122 13.18 0.64 0.07
N TRP A 123 12.55 0.98 1.20
CA TRP A 123 12.14 2.35 1.48
C TRP A 123 13.28 3.14 2.15
N PRO A 124 13.47 4.42 1.79
CA PRO A 124 14.25 5.31 2.63
C PRO A 124 13.58 5.44 4.01
N ALA A 125 14.37 5.35 5.08
CA ALA A 125 13.89 5.54 6.45
C ALA A 125 13.57 7.02 6.69
N THR A 126 12.32 7.40 6.40
CA THR A 126 11.82 8.76 6.65
C THR A 126 10.92 8.78 7.87
N GLU A 127 11.01 9.85 8.67
CA GLU A 127 10.16 10.04 9.86
C GLU A 127 8.67 10.01 9.52
N GLU A 128 8.29 10.52 8.34
CA GLU A 128 6.90 10.52 7.87
C GLU A 128 6.38 9.09 7.66
N ALA A 129 7.17 8.22 7.02
CA ALA A 129 6.79 6.83 6.78
C ALA A 129 6.70 6.03 8.10
N GLU A 130 7.69 6.20 8.98
CA GLU A 130 7.70 5.58 10.31
C GLU A 130 6.51 6.01 11.16
N THR A 131 6.25 7.32 11.21
CA THR A 131 5.09 7.88 11.92
C THR A 131 3.79 7.32 11.37
N ARG A 132 3.66 7.21 10.05
CA ARG A 132 2.45 6.69 9.40
C ARG A 132 2.18 5.23 9.76
N LEU A 133 3.22 4.39 9.76
CA LEU A 133 3.14 2.99 10.19
C LEU A 133 2.84 2.87 11.69
N GLY A 134 3.52 3.66 12.53
CA GLY A 134 3.33 3.67 13.98
C GLY A 134 1.91 4.08 14.38
N VAL A 135 1.34 5.08 13.71
CA VAL A 135 -0.06 5.50 13.92
C VAL A 135 -1.03 4.38 13.55
N MET A 136 -0.81 3.69 12.42
CA MET A 136 -1.62 2.55 12.02
C MET A 136 -1.56 1.43 13.07
N GLU A 137 -0.35 1.03 13.46
CA GLU A 137 -0.11 -0.05 14.42
C GLU A 137 -0.75 0.27 15.77
N THR A 138 -0.48 1.46 16.32
CA THR A 138 -1.05 1.91 17.60
C THR A 138 -2.58 1.86 17.58
N LYS A 139 -3.21 2.30 16.48
CA LYS A 139 -4.68 2.26 16.35
C LYS A 139 -5.21 0.83 16.37
N LYS A 140 -4.59 -0.10 15.62
CA LYS A 140 -5.01 -1.50 15.58
C LYS A 140 -4.82 -2.18 16.93
N LEU A 141 -3.65 -2.04 17.55
CA LEU A 141 -3.35 -2.62 18.86
C LEU A 141 -4.32 -2.13 19.94
N ARG A 142 -4.60 -0.81 19.95
CA ARG A 142 -5.57 -0.21 20.87
C ARG A 142 -6.97 -0.80 20.71
N TRP A 143 -7.43 -0.99 19.47
CA TRP A 143 -8.73 -1.61 19.20
C TRP A 143 -8.78 -3.07 19.63
N MET A 144 -7.72 -3.85 19.38
CA MET A 144 -7.63 -5.25 19.82
C MET A 144 -7.67 -5.39 21.34
N ALA A 145 -7.05 -4.46 22.06
CA ALA A 145 -7.07 -4.40 23.52
C ALA A 145 -8.42 -3.90 24.09
N GLY A 146 -9.39 -3.53 23.24
CA GLY A 146 -10.67 -2.96 23.69
C GLY A 146 -10.55 -1.58 24.34
N ILE A 147 -9.39 -0.92 24.22
CA ILE A 147 -9.12 0.40 24.80
C ILE A 147 -9.78 1.46 23.93
N THR A 148 -11.04 1.75 24.22
CA THR A 148 -11.81 2.80 23.54
C THR A 148 -11.69 4.13 24.29
N ARG A 149 -12.07 5.25 23.66
CA ARG A 149 -12.17 6.54 24.37
C ARG A 149 -13.09 6.44 25.61
N MET A 150 -14.09 5.55 25.57
CA MET A 150 -14.95 5.22 26.70
C MET A 150 -14.21 4.54 27.87
N TYR A 151 -13.18 3.74 27.61
CA TYR A 151 -12.36 3.12 28.66
C TYR A 151 -11.70 4.18 29.55
N HIS A 152 -11.20 5.27 28.95
CA HIS A 152 -10.64 6.40 29.71
C HIS A 152 -11.71 7.13 30.52
N ILE A 153 -12.87 7.41 29.92
CA ILE A 153 -14.00 8.08 30.60
C ILE A 153 -14.49 7.25 31.81
N GLN A 154 -14.61 5.93 31.67
CA GLN A 154 -15.01 5.04 32.77
C GLN A 154 -13.94 4.92 33.86
N LYS A 155 -12.64 4.91 33.48
CA LYS A 155 -11.54 4.87 34.44
C LYS A 155 -11.45 6.16 35.26
N ASP A 156 -11.69 7.31 34.63
CA ASP A 156 -11.71 8.61 35.30
C ASP A 156 -12.95 8.73 36.20
N ALA A 157 -14.12 8.29 35.74
CA ALA A 157 -15.33 8.22 36.57
C ALA A 157 -15.16 7.27 37.79
N GLY A 158 -14.44 6.16 37.62
CA GLY A 158 -14.07 5.24 38.70
C GLY A 158 -13.10 5.86 39.72
N ARG A 159 -12.12 6.67 39.27
CA ARG A 159 -11.20 7.39 40.17
C ARG A 159 -11.90 8.50 40.95
N SER A 160 -12.83 9.24 40.33
CA SER A 160 -13.60 10.29 41.00
C SER A 160 -14.57 9.75 42.07
N SER A 161 -15.05 8.51 41.93
CA SER A 161 -15.93 7.86 42.90
C SER A 161 -15.20 7.23 44.09
N VAL A 162 -13.94 6.81 43.91
CA VAL A 162 -13.08 6.31 45.00
C VAL A 162 -12.54 7.44 45.88
N SER A 163 -12.36 8.65 45.34
CA SER A 163 -11.94 9.84 46.10
C SER A 163 -13.03 10.48 46.98
N ARG A 164 -14.26 9.96 46.95
CA ARG A 164 -15.42 10.47 47.73
C ARG A 164 -15.90 9.51 48.82
N ARG A 165 -15.06 8.56 49.24
CA ARG A 165 -15.30 7.72 50.42
C ARG A 165 -14.25 7.97 51.48
#